data_AF-A0A6A3EJV8-F1
#
_entry.id   AF-A0A6A3EJV8-F1
#
_cell.length_a   1.000
_cell.length_b   1.000
_cell.length_c   1.000
_cell.angle_alpha   90.00
_cell.angle_beta   90.00
_cell.angle_gamma   90.00
#
_symmetry.space_group_name_H-M   'P 1'
#
loop_
_entity.id
_entity.type
_entity.pdbx_description
1 polymer ?
#
loop_
_entity_poly.entity_id
_entity_poly.type
_entity_poly.pdbx_seq_one_letter_code
_entity_poly.pdbx_strand_id
1 'polypeptide(L)'
;MQQANERFEFLVASRGEHKKKDPPVYEGKFGEDIELWIFATEQYYTNKRHLMEAESSDFVTLISSNLGKSVLNWYRAFIANCERMNVHKTWALFKSQLRTRFRPKDFEYDLRERMFHLKQKETIHEYISKFQDLLSQTELEISELEKRFFFQNG
;
A
#
# COMPACT_ATOMS: atom_id res chain seq x y z
N MET A 1 0.20 -46.40 -12.18
CA MET A 1 1.20 -45.45 -11.62
C MET A 1 1.11 -44.06 -12.25
N GLN A 2 0.88 -43.93 -13.57
CA GLN A 2 0.73 -42.64 -14.28
C GLN A 2 -0.28 -41.67 -13.61
N GLN A 3 -1.49 -42.16 -13.31
CA GLN A 3 -2.60 -41.35 -12.77
C GLN A 3 -2.34 -40.80 -11.35
N ALA A 4 -1.53 -41.51 -10.55
CA ALA A 4 -1.13 -41.04 -9.23
C ALA A 4 -0.09 -39.91 -9.32
N ASN A 5 0.74 -39.95 -10.36
CA ASN A 5 1.74 -38.93 -10.64
C ASN A 5 1.08 -37.62 -11.13
N GLU A 6 0.10 -37.73 -12.03
CA GLU A 6 -0.70 -36.58 -12.51
C GLU A 6 -1.48 -35.91 -11.37
N ARG A 7 -2.08 -36.71 -10.48
CA ARG A 7 -2.78 -36.19 -9.30
C ARG A 7 -1.82 -35.53 -8.30
N PHE A 8 -0.60 -36.05 -8.17
CA PHE A 8 0.44 -35.45 -7.34
C PHE A 8 0.93 -34.13 -7.94
N GLU A 9 1.17 -34.07 -9.25
CA GLU A 9 1.54 -32.83 -9.94
C GLU A 9 0.44 -31.78 -9.86
N PHE A 10 -0.83 -32.17 -10.01
CA PHE A 10 -1.97 -31.28 -9.80
C PHE A 10 -2.04 -30.78 -8.35
N LEU A 11 -1.82 -31.65 -7.37
CA LEU A 11 -1.81 -31.28 -5.95
C LEU A 11 -0.62 -30.39 -5.56
N VAL A 12 0.53 -30.56 -6.22
CA VAL A 12 1.71 -29.70 -6.04
C VAL A 12 1.47 -28.34 -6.72
N ALA A 13 0.88 -28.31 -7.90
CA ALA A 13 0.47 -27.08 -8.58
C ALA A 13 -0.59 -26.31 -7.78
N SER A 14 -1.58 -27.01 -7.19
CA SER A 14 -2.61 -26.41 -6.34
C SER A 14 -2.11 -26.03 -4.95
N ARG A 15 -1.02 -26.64 -4.45
CA ARG A 15 -0.36 -26.24 -3.19
C ARG A 15 0.35 -24.89 -3.30
N GLY A 16 0.67 -24.43 -4.51
CA GLY A 16 1.11 -23.06 -4.77
C GLY A 16 0.00 -22.02 -4.54
N GLU A 17 -1.26 -22.46 -4.50
CA GLU A 17 -2.40 -21.67 -4.01
C GLU A 17 -2.61 -21.94 -2.52
N HIS A 18 -1.57 -21.74 -1.71
CA HIS A 18 -1.79 -21.31 -0.33
C HIS A 18 -2.85 -20.23 -0.40
N LYS A 19 -4.04 -20.43 0.24
CA LYS A 19 -5.14 -19.47 0.31
C LYS A 19 -4.53 -18.08 0.39
N LYS A 20 -4.42 -17.38 -0.74
CA LYS A 20 -3.79 -16.07 -0.73
C LYS A 20 -4.68 -15.27 0.19
N LYS A 21 -4.08 -14.64 1.21
CA LYS A 21 -4.79 -13.65 2.01
C LYS A 21 -5.50 -12.70 1.04
N ASP A 22 -6.59 -12.07 1.49
CA ASP A 22 -7.25 -11.10 0.63
C ASP A 22 -6.23 -10.03 0.17
N PRO A 23 -6.33 -9.57 -1.08
CA PRO A 23 -5.42 -8.54 -1.57
C PRO A 23 -5.53 -7.28 -0.70
N PRO A 24 -4.42 -6.54 -0.50
CA PRO A 24 -4.44 -5.30 0.29
C PRO A 24 -5.43 -4.29 -0.27
N VAL A 25 -6.28 -3.74 0.60
CA VAL A 25 -7.25 -2.69 0.25
C VAL A 25 -6.72 -1.33 0.68
N TYR A 26 -6.91 -0.31 -0.16
CA TYR A 26 -6.62 1.08 0.19
C TYR A 26 -7.90 1.89 0.20
N GLU A 27 -8.28 2.42 1.36
CA GLU A 27 -9.51 3.19 1.50
C GLU A 27 -9.32 4.67 1.17
N GLY A 28 -8.06 5.13 1.18
CA GLY A 28 -7.74 6.54 0.94
C GLY A 28 -8.20 7.43 2.09
N LYS A 29 -8.21 6.89 3.31
CA LYS A 29 -8.52 7.63 4.54
C LYS A 29 -7.31 8.45 4.99
N PHE A 30 -7.57 9.54 5.70
CA PHE A 30 -6.51 10.31 6.34
C PHE A 30 -5.71 9.42 7.31
N GLY A 31 -4.38 9.50 7.23
CA GLY A 31 -3.47 8.72 8.06
C GLY A 31 -3.20 7.29 7.60
N GLU A 32 -3.88 6.78 6.55
CA GLU A 32 -3.46 5.53 5.91
C GLU A 32 -2.12 5.70 5.18
N ASP A 33 -1.25 4.72 5.34
CA ASP A 33 0.06 4.70 4.71
C ASP A 33 -0.04 4.18 3.26
N ILE A 34 -0.01 5.12 2.32
CA ILE A 34 -0.04 4.85 0.88
C ILE A 34 1.19 4.06 0.42
N GLU A 35 2.38 4.31 0.98
CA GLU A 35 3.61 3.64 0.55
C GLU A 35 3.61 2.19 1.02
N LEU A 36 3.15 1.94 2.26
CA LEU A 36 2.95 0.59 2.75
C LEU A 36 1.92 -0.18 1.92
N TRP A 37 0.81 0.45 1.52
CA TRP A 37 -0.16 -0.21 0.64
C TRP A 37 0.42 -0.52 -0.75
N ILE A 38 1.16 0.41 -1.35
CA ILE A 38 1.85 0.19 -2.62
C ILE A 38 2.80 -1.01 -2.49
N PHE A 39 3.64 -1.01 -1.46
CA PHE A 39 4.58 -2.08 -1.19
C PHE A 39 3.86 -3.43 -0.99
N ALA A 40 2.85 -3.48 -0.13
CA ALA A 40 2.08 -4.70 0.13
C ALA A 40 1.40 -5.24 -1.14
N THR A 41 0.88 -4.35 -1.98
CA THR A 41 0.25 -4.71 -3.26
C THR A 41 1.27 -5.29 -4.24
N GLU A 42 2.46 -4.69 -4.33
CA GLU A 42 3.55 -5.21 -5.16
C GLU A 42 4.04 -6.58 -4.67
N GLN A 43 4.16 -6.78 -3.35
CA GLN A 43 4.50 -8.08 -2.77
C GLN A 43 3.42 -9.13 -3.04
N TYR A 44 2.15 -8.76 -2.88
CA TYR A 44 1.02 -9.66 -3.11
C TYR A 44 0.96 -10.17 -4.56
N TYR A 45 1.22 -9.27 -5.51
CA TYR A 45 1.21 -9.57 -6.94
C TYR A 45 2.61 -9.80 -7.52
N THR A 46 3.59 -10.25 -6.72
CA THR A 46 4.98 -10.48 -7.16
C THR A 46 5.07 -11.37 -8.41
N ASN A 47 4.21 -12.41 -8.52
CA ASN A 47 4.15 -13.30 -9.69
C ASN A 47 3.60 -12.62 -10.96
N LYS A 48 3.05 -11.41 -10.84
CA LYS A 48 2.51 -10.59 -11.94
C LYS A 48 3.35 -9.33 -12.17
N ARG A 49 4.62 -9.33 -11.73
CA ARG A 49 5.55 -8.20 -11.89
C ARG A 49 5.69 -7.73 -13.34
N HIS A 50 5.65 -8.66 -14.30
CA HIS A 50 5.65 -8.32 -15.73
C HIS A 50 4.48 -7.40 -16.14
N LEU A 51 3.30 -7.49 -15.50
CA LEU A 51 2.19 -6.57 -15.76
C LEU A 51 2.42 -5.18 -15.16
N MET A 52 3.16 -5.10 -14.04
CA MET A 52 3.51 -3.83 -13.39
C MET A 52 4.52 -3.03 -14.19
N GLU A 53 5.46 -3.74 -14.83
CA GLU A 53 6.55 -3.17 -15.64
C GLU A 53 6.13 -2.92 -17.09
N ALA A 54 5.00 -3.48 -17.53
CA ALA A 54 4.46 -3.25 -18.86
C ALA A 54 3.88 -1.83 -19.00
N GLU A 55 4.08 -1.23 -20.18
CA GLU A 55 3.43 0.01 -20.61
C GLU A 55 1.96 -0.25 -21.00
N SER A 56 1.18 -0.85 -20.10
CA SER A 56 -0.21 -1.25 -20.30
C SER A 56 -1.10 -0.79 -19.15
N SER A 57 -2.42 -0.98 -19.28
CA SER A 57 -3.38 -0.70 -18.22
C SER A 57 -3.75 -1.94 -17.39
N ASP A 58 -3.17 -3.11 -17.71
CA ASP A 58 -3.68 -4.41 -17.25
C ASP A 58 -3.53 -4.56 -15.74
N PHE A 59 -2.36 -4.17 -15.20
CA PHE A 59 -2.13 -4.24 -13.76
C PHE A 59 -3.03 -3.30 -12.96
N VAL A 60 -3.19 -2.06 -13.43
CA VAL A 60 -4.07 -1.07 -12.76
C VAL A 60 -5.54 -1.51 -12.84
N THR A 61 -5.93 -2.17 -13.93
CA THR A 61 -7.28 -2.74 -14.05
C THR A 61 -7.47 -3.91 -13.07
N LEU A 62 -6.47 -4.80 -12.98
CA LEU A 62 -6.48 -5.94 -12.06
C LEU A 62 -6.64 -5.53 -10.59
N ILE A 63 -5.91 -4.50 -10.15
CA ILE A 63 -5.93 -4.07 -8.74
C ILE A 63 -7.11 -3.16 -8.40
N SER A 64 -7.87 -2.68 -9.40
CA SER A 64 -8.96 -1.72 -9.21
C SER A 64 -10.08 -2.25 -8.29
N SER A 65 -10.29 -3.57 -8.23
CA SER A 65 -11.27 -4.21 -7.34
C SER A 65 -10.90 -4.09 -5.86
N ASN A 66 -9.65 -3.73 -5.55
CA ASN A 66 -9.15 -3.64 -4.18
C ASN A 66 -9.07 -2.18 -3.71
N LEU A 67 -9.64 -1.24 -4.47
CA LEU A 67 -9.71 0.16 -4.11
C LEU A 67 -10.97 0.39 -3.28
N GLY A 68 -10.83 1.08 -2.15
CA GLY A 68 -11.96 1.51 -1.34
C GLY A 68 -12.78 2.60 -2.04
N LYS A 69 -13.96 2.90 -1.49
CA LYS A 69 -14.96 3.75 -2.14
C LYS A 69 -14.42 5.15 -2.50
N SER A 70 -13.65 5.78 -1.61
CA SER A 70 -13.06 7.11 -1.85
C SER A 70 -12.09 7.08 -3.03
N VAL A 71 -11.24 6.06 -3.06
CA VAL A 71 -10.23 5.88 -4.10
C VAL A 71 -10.88 5.52 -5.44
N LEU A 72 -11.92 4.68 -5.44
CA LEU A 72 -12.71 4.36 -6.65
C LEU A 72 -13.35 5.60 -7.29
N ASN A 73 -13.89 6.53 -6.47
CA ASN A 73 -14.46 7.77 -6.98
C ASN A 73 -13.41 8.62 -7.71
N TRP A 74 -12.20 8.71 -7.17
CA TRP A 74 -11.09 9.38 -7.84
C TRP A 74 -10.60 8.59 -9.06
N TYR A 75 -10.49 7.26 -8.96
CA TYR A 75 -10.04 6.37 -10.02
C TYR A 75 -10.89 6.51 -11.29
N ARG A 76 -12.21 6.68 -11.14
CA ARG A 76 -13.12 6.97 -12.27
C ARG A 76 -12.71 8.24 -13.02
N ALA A 77 -12.36 9.31 -12.31
CA ALA A 77 -11.91 10.56 -12.93
C ALA A 77 -10.52 10.42 -13.56
N PHE A 78 -9.63 9.67 -12.92
CA PHE A 78 -8.30 9.35 -13.45
C PHE A 78 -8.39 8.59 -14.78
N ILE A 79 -9.25 7.55 -14.88
CA ILE A 79 -9.47 6.81 -16.13
C ILE A 79 -9.92 7.75 -17.25
N ALA A 80 -10.95 8.56 -17.00
CA ALA A 80 -11.48 9.49 -18.00
C ALA A 80 -10.42 10.51 -18.48
N ASN A 81 -9.49 10.89 -17.60
CA ASN A 81 -8.38 11.75 -17.98
C ASN A 81 -7.34 11.01 -18.85
N CYS A 82 -6.99 9.78 -18.50
CA CYS A 82 -6.08 8.96 -19.32
C CYS A 82 -6.65 8.69 -20.71
N GLU A 83 -7.95 8.42 -20.83
CA GLU A 83 -8.64 8.25 -22.11
C GLU A 83 -8.59 9.52 -22.95
N ARG A 84 -8.88 10.69 -22.36
CA ARG A 84 -8.79 11.98 -23.06
C ARG A 84 -7.39 12.27 -23.59
N MET A 85 -6.37 11.92 -22.83
CA MET A 85 -4.96 12.15 -23.17
C MET A 85 -4.38 11.03 -24.05
N ASN A 86 -5.15 9.96 -24.33
CA ASN A 86 -4.70 8.77 -25.03
C ASN A 86 -3.42 8.14 -24.41
N VAL A 87 -3.38 8.02 -23.09
CA VAL A 87 -2.26 7.43 -22.33
C VAL A 87 -2.68 6.16 -21.59
N HIS A 88 -1.77 5.20 -21.51
CA HIS A 88 -1.99 4.00 -20.70
C HIS A 88 -1.94 4.31 -19.20
N LYS A 89 -2.78 3.61 -18.44
CA LYS A 89 -2.81 3.66 -16.97
C LYS A 89 -1.72 2.75 -16.41
N THR A 90 -0.46 3.07 -16.72
CA THR A 90 0.67 2.26 -16.24
C THR A 90 0.74 2.30 -14.73
N TRP A 91 1.35 1.27 -14.13
CA TRP A 91 1.48 1.22 -12.67
C TRP A 91 2.28 2.42 -12.14
N ALA A 92 3.31 2.85 -12.87
CA ALA A 92 4.10 4.03 -12.53
C ALA A 92 3.24 5.31 -12.52
N LEU A 93 2.43 5.54 -13.56
CA LEU A 93 1.54 6.69 -13.64
C LEU A 93 0.49 6.66 -12.52
N PHE A 94 -0.12 5.50 -12.27
CA PHE A 94 -1.11 5.33 -11.22
C PHE A 94 -0.52 5.65 -9.84
N LYS A 95 0.65 5.09 -9.48
CA LYS A 95 1.33 5.40 -8.21
C LYS A 95 1.62 6.89 -8.06
N SER A 96 2.12 7.54 -9.11
CA SER A 96 2.39 8.98 -9.11
C SER A 96 1.13 9.79 -8.83
N GLN A 97 0.04 9.54 -9.57
CA GLN A 97 -1.21 10.28 -9.42
C GLN A 97 -1.92 9.97 -8.09
N LEU A 98 -1.82 8.73 -7.60
CA LEU A 98 -2.35 8.34 -6.30
C LEU A 98 -1.65 9.11 -5.17
N ARG A 99 -0.31 9.21 -5.21
CA ARG A 99 0.47 10.04 -4.27
C ARG A 99 0.06 11.50 -4.33
N THR A 100 -0.02 12.08 -5.53
CA THR A 100 -0.47 13.48 -5.69
C THR A 100 -1.86 13.73 -5.09
N ARG A 101 -2.76 12.74 -5.13
CA ARG A 101 -4.13 12.90 -4.68
C ARG A 101 -4.33 12.67 -3.18
N PHE A 102 -3.69 11.64 -2.62
CA PHE A 102 -3.98 11.11 -1.28
C PHE A 102 -2.88 11.39 -0.27
N ARG A 103 -1.69 11.79 -0.72
CA ARG A 103 -0.64 12.23 0.20
C ARG A 103 -0.89 13.68 0.63
N PRO A 104 -0.94 13.98 1.94
CA PRO A 104 -1.00 15.35 2.42
C PRO A 104 0.19 16.17 1.92
N LYS A 105 -0.03 17.46 1.64
CA LYS A 105 1.07 18.37 1.25
C LYS A 105 2.09 18.53 2.37
N ASP A 106 1.60 18.59 3.61
CA ASP A 106 2.39 18.74 4.82
C ASP A 106 2.61 17.39 5.51
N PHE A 107 2.80 16.31 4.73
CA PHE A 107 2.88 14.93 5.24
C PHE A 107 3.88 14.75 6.41
N GLU A 108 5.04 15.40 6.33
CA GLU A 108 6.08 15.36 7.37
C GLU A 108 5.63 16.05 8.66
N TYR A 109 4.86 17.14 8.54
CA TYR A 109 4.27 17.84 9.66
C TYR A 109 3.16 16.97 10.27
N ASP A 110 2.26 16.43 9.45
CA ASP A 110 1.17 15.55 9.89
C ASP A 110 1.69 14.29 10.60
N LEU A 111 2.82 13.73 10.15
CA LEU A 111 3.49 12.61 10.85
C LEU A 111 3.99 13.03 12.24
N ARG A 112 4.67 14.17 12.34
CA ARG A 112 5.18 14.69 13.63
C ARG A 112 4.03 15.06 14.56
N GLU A 113 2.95 15.63 14.04
CA GLU A 113 1.74 15.91 14.81
C GLU A 113 1.11 14.61 15.34
N ARG A 114 1.03 13.56 14.51
CA ARG A 114 0.55 12.25 14.96
C ARG A 114 1.46 11.62 16.02
N MET A 115 2.79 11.74 15.89
CA MET A 115 3.74 11.28 16.91
C MET A 115 3.56 12.04 18.22
N PHE A 116 3.39 13.37 18.17
CA PHE A 116 3.19 14.21 19.34
C PHE A 116 1.88 13.88 20.08
N HIS A 117 0.81 13.58 19.33
CA HIS A 117 -0.48 13.21 19.90
C HIS A 117 -0.62 11.71 20.21
N LEU A 118 0.37 10.88 19.87
CA LEU A 118 0.35 9.46 20.17
C LEU A 118 0.47 9.28 21.68
N LYS A 119 -0.58 8.79 22.34
CA LYS A 119 -0.59 8.51 23.77
C LYS A 119 -0.57 7.01 24.07
N GLN A 120 0.16 6.59 25.09
CA GLN A 120 0.07 5.21 25.58
C GLN A 120 -1.32 4.97 26.22
N LYS A 121 -2.23 4.37 25.47
CA LYS A 121 -3.58 3.98 25.95
C LYS A 121 -3.73 2.50 26.27
N GLU A 122 -2.88 1.67 25.68
CA GLU A 122 -2.92 0.21 25.78
C GLU A 122 -1.60 -0.29 26.40
N THR A 123 -1.03 -1.39 25.89
CA THR A 123 0.27 -1.88 26.32
C THR A 123 1.41 -1.01 25.82
N ILE A 124 2.53 -1.03 26.54
CA ILE A 124 3.76 -0.36 26.10
C ILE A 124 4.25 -0.89 24.75
N HIS A 125 4.03 -2.19 24.48
CA HIS A 125 4.41 -2.81 23.21
C HIS A 125 3.59 -2.28 22.02
N GLU A 126 2.28 -2.13 22.17
CA GLU A 126 1.43 -1.55 21.13
C GLU A 126 1.77 -0.08 20.89
N TYR A 127 2.07 0.67 21.95
CA TYR A 127 2.55 2.05 21.84
C TYR A 127 3.88 2.13 21.08
N ILE A 128 4.88 1.33 21.47
CA ILE A 128 6.18 1.26 20.78
C ILE A 128 5.99 0.90 19.31
N SER A 129 5.14 -0.10 19.00
CA SER A 129 4.85 -0.49 17.62
C SER A 129 4.28 0.67 16.83
N LYS A 130 3.22 1.33 17.33
CA LYS A 130 2.61 2.50 16.67
C LYS A 130 3.61 3.64 16.48
N PHE A 131 4.49 3.87 17.46
CA PHE A 131 5.53 4.89 17.37
C PHE A 131 6.58 4.54 16.30
N GLN A 132 7.03 3.29 16.25
CA GLN A 132 7.97 2.80 15.24
C GLN A 132 7.37 2.81 13.83
N ASP A 133 6.08 2.48 13.70
CA ASP A 133 5.36 2.54 12.42
C ASP A 133 5.24 3.98 11.91
N LEU A 134 5.06 4.96 12.79
CA LEU A 134 5.11 6.38 12.40
C LEU A 134 6.53 6.80 12.03
N LEU A 135 7.56 6.33 12.75
CA LEU A 135 8.96 6.65 12.45
C LEU A 135 9.41 6.06 11.11
N SER A 136 8.94 4.88 10.73
CA SER A 136 9.30 4.27 9.44
C SER A 136 8.69 5.00 8.24
N GLN A 137 7.63 5.79 8.46
CA GLN A 137 6.97 6.60 7.45
C GLN A 137 7.66 7.95 7.18
N THR A 138 8.58 8.40 8.05
CA THR A 138 9.21 9.72 7.89
C THR A 138 10.22 9.70 6.77
N GLU A 139 10.16 10.68 5.88
CA GLU A 139 11.15 10.89 4.83
C GLU A 139 12.29 11.82 5.28
N LEU A 140 12.02 12.67 6.27
CA LEU A 140 13.04 13.53 6.88
C LEU A 140 13.59 12.88 8.14
N GLU A 141 14.92 12.91 8.29
CA GLU A 141 15.58 12.44 9.50
C GLU A 141 15.04 13.18 10.74
N ILE A 142 14.65 12.40 11.74
CA ILE A 142 14.30 12.90 13.07
C ILE A 142 15.50 12.66 13.98
N SER A 143 15.95 13.70 14.68
CA SER A 143 17.06 13.58 15.61
C SER A 143 16.71 12.66 16.79
N GLU A 144 17.71 12.04 17.41
CA GLU A 144 17.48 11.20 18.60
C GLU A 144 16.85 11.99 19.76
N LEU A 145 17.12 13.29 19.86
CA LEU A 145 16.50 14.16 20.86
C LEU A 145 15.01 14.33 20.60
N GLU A 146 14.62 14.60 19.35
CA GLU A 146 13.21 14.72 18.96
C GLU A 146 12.47 13.39 19.14
N LYS A 147 13.08 12.25 18.77
CA LYS A 147 12.49 10.93 19.02
C LYS A 147 12.20 10.71 20.51
N ARG A 148 13.18 11.03 21.37
CA ARG A 148 13.01 10.96 22.83
C ARG A 148 11.92 11.91 23.32
N PHE A 149 11.88 13.12 22.79
CA PHE A 149 10.85 14.10 23.14
C PHE A 149 9.45 13.59 22.83
N PHE A 150 9.21 13.07 21.62
CA PHE A 150 7.90 12.50 21.28
C PHE A 150 7.57 11.27 22.13
N PHE A 151 8.54 10.37 22.33
CA PHE A 151 8.33 9.14 23.09
C PHE A 151 8.02 9.39 24.58
N GLN A 152 8.66 10.37 25.20
CA GLN A 152 8.44 10.69 26.62
C GLN A 152 7.16 11.49 26.87
N ASN A 153 6.75 12.31 25.89
CA ASN A 153 5.56 13.14 26.01
C ASN A 153 4.30 12.45 25.50
N GLY A 154 4.39 11.25 24.91
CA GLY A 154 3.26 10.43 24.48
C GLY A 154 2.80 9.46 25.55
#